data_AF-A0A4U8UPG5-F1
#
_entry.id   AF-A0A4U8UPG5-F1
#
_cell.length_a   1.000
_cell.length_b   1.000
_cell.length_c   1.000
_cell.angle_alpha   90.00
_cell.angle_beta   90.00
_cell.angle_gamma   90.00
#
_symmetry.space_group_name_H-M   'P 1'
#
loop_
_entity.id
_entity.type
_entity.pdbx_description
1 polymer ?
#
loop_
_entity_poly.entity_id
_entity_poly.type
_entity_poly.pdbx_seq_one_letter_code
_entity_poly.pdbx_strand_id
1 'polypeptide(L)'
;MHILILISWDIDEKWIQEFSSWKKLCFLRIEVMCEENVETLVRKLLDLGRILHLSFSFCEKAEIKLGSEFLLQDQFLSLRYDTFNQESVEQMSSFTKAEELTGKTLKWKGYVRLHNDTFEKVDQTDQWTRRYESKKRVVEYFNQTGNLQMSDEEFMKEVTLTAELFT
;
A
#
# COMPACT_ATOMS: atom_id res chain seq x y z
N MET A 1 -3.98 -9.38 -16.55
CA MET A 1 -4.11 -8.40 -15.47
C MET A 1 -4.52 -7.09 -16.11
N HIS A 2 -5.72 -6.56 -15.81
CA HIS A 2 -6.07 -5.21 -16.27
C HIS A 2 -5.82 -4.22 -15.14
N ILE A 3 -5.30 -3.06 -15.53
CA ILE A 3 -4.87 -1.98 -14.67
C ILE A 3 -5.66 -0.75 -15.07
N LEU A 4 -6.26 -0.08 -14.10
CA LEU A 4 -6.80 1.27 -14.26
C LEU A 4 -5.88 2.24 -13.54
N ILE A 5 -5.38 3.25 -14.26
CA ILE A 5 -4.62 4.37 -13.71
C ILE A 5 -5.47 5.61 -13.88
N LEU A 6 -5.96 6.17 -12.79
CA LEU A 6 -6.80 7.35 -12.78
C LEU A 6 -5.95 8.58 -12.46
N ILE A 7 -5.73 9.42 -13.47
CA ILE A 7 -4.91 10.64 -13.38
C ILE A 7 -5.74 11.94 -13.44
N SER A 8 -7.07 11.82 -13.52
CA SER A 8 -8.00 12.95 -13.62
C SER A 8 -9.10 12.84 -12.58
N TRP A 9 -9.48 13.98 -12.00
CA TRP A 9 -10.65 14.13 -11.13
C TRP A 9 -11.95 14.28 -11.94
N ASP A 10 -11.83 14.68 -13.21
CA ASP A 10 -12.96 14.87 -14.12
C ASP A 10 -13.43 13.53 -14.71
N ILE A 11 -14.07 12.72 -13.85
CA ILE A 11 -14.82 11.54 -14.26
C ILE A 11 -16.30 11.75 -13.97
N ASP A 12 -17.15 11.30 -14.88
CA ASP A 12 -18.60 11.37 -14.77
C ASP A 12 -19.21 9.97 -14.57
N GLU A 13 -20.52 9.93 -14.43
CA GLU A 13 -21.26 8.67 -14.25
C GLU A 13 -21.01 7.67 -15.39
N LYS A 14 -20.80 8.14 -16.61
CA LYS A 14 -20.55 7.26 -17.77
C LYS A 14 -19.22 6.53 -17.60
N TRP A 15 -18.17 7.24 -17.21
CA TRP A 15 -16.88 6.63 -16.91
C TRP A 15 -16.94 5.69 -15.71
N ILE A 16 -17.67 6.06 -14.66
CA ILE A 16 -17.88 5.20 -13.49
C ILE A 16 -18.51 3.87 -13.91
N GLN A 17 -19.57 3.91 -14.72
CA GLN A 17 -20.25 2.71 -15.21
C GLN A 17 -19.34 1.87 -16.11
N GLU A 18 -18.61 2.51 -17.02
CA GLU A 18 -17.66 1.84 -17.92
C GLU A 18 -16.59 1.08 -17.13
N PHE A 19 -15.87 1.77 -16.25
CA PHE A 19 -14.78 1.15 -15.46
C PHE A 19 -15.28 0.07 -14.52
N SER A 20 -16.46 0.24 -13.92
CA SER A 20 -17.08 -0.77 -13.05
C SER A 20 -17.50 -2.03 -13.80
N SER A 21 -17.74 -1.94 -15.11
CA SER A 21 -18.12 -3.09 -15.94
C SER A 21 -16.95 -4.02 -16.27
N TRP A 22 -15.70 -3.57 -16.07
CA TRP A 22 -14.50 -4.29 -16.44
C TRP A 22 -14.25 -5.51 -15.53
N LYS A 23 -14.76 -6.67 -15.94
CA LYS A 23 -14.72 -7.93 -15.16
C LYS A 23 -13.32 -8.44 -14.78
N LYS A 24 -12.29 -8.00 -15.51
CA LYS A 24 -10.90 -8.43 -15.34
C LYS A 24 -10.01 -7.36 -14.69
N LEU A 25 -10.59 -6.24 -14.27
CA LEU A 25 -9.88 -5.19 -13.52
C LEU A 25 -9.54 -5.71 -12.12
N CYS A 26 -8.25 -5.74 -11.80
CA CYS A 26 -7.75 -6.20 -10.51
C CYS A 26 -6.67 -5.31 -9.91
N PHE A 27 -6.21 -4.30 -10.64
CA PHE A 27 -5.26 -3.30 -10.15
C PHE A 27 -5.85 -1.91 -10.37
N LEU A 28 -5.88 -1.10 -9.32
CA LEU A 28 -6.29 0.29 -9.37
C LEU A 28 -5.15 1.19 -8.87
N ARG A 29 -4.74 2.16 -9.68
CA ARG A 29 -3.86 3.27 -9.28
C ARG A 29 -4.64 4.57 -9.37
N ILE A 30 -4.56 5.39 -8.34
CA ILE A 30 -5.23 6.68 -8.28
C ILE A 30 -4.17 7.74 -8.03
N GLU A 31 -3.95 8.58 -9.03
CA GLU A 31 -2.96 9.66 -9.00
C GLU A 31 -3.57 11.03 -8.65
N VAL A 32 -4.86 11.05 -8.31
CA VAL A 32 -5.62 12.21 -7.83
C VAL A 32 -6.17 11.96 -6.43
N MET A 33 -6.62 13.00 -5.74
CA MET A 33 -7.31 12.85 -4.45
C MET A 33 -8.66 12.16 -4.67
N CYS A 34 -9.07 11.34 -3.70
CA CYS A 34 -10.34 10.63 -3.72
C CYS A 34 -11.48 11.52 -3.24
N GLU A 35 -11.91 12.42 -4.12
CA GLU A 35 -13.05 13.30 -3.90
C GLU A 35 -14.20 12.96 -4.86
N GLU A 36 -15.43 13.25 -4.43
CA GLU A 36 -16.65 13.18 -5.24
C GLU A 36 -16.80 11.90 -6.09
N ASN A 37 -16.69 12.03 -7.42
CA ASN A 37 -16.88 10.96 -8.37
C ASN A 37 -15.74 9.93 -8.33
N VAL A 38 -14.53 10.35 -7.96
CA VAL A 38 -13.41 9.42 -7.74
C VAL A 38 -13.71 8.51 -6.57
N GLU A 39 -14.14 9.06 -5.42
CA GLU A 39 -14.57 8.24 -4.29
C GLU A 39 -15.72 7.30 -4.69
N THR A 40 -16.70 7.80 -5.45
CA THR A 40 -17.84 7.01 -5.93
C THR A 40 -17.39 5.81 -6.77
N LEU A 41 -16.46 6.01 -7.71
CA LEU A 41 -15.86 4.92 -8.49
C LEU A 41 -15.17 3.90 -7.58
N VAL A 42 -14.34 4.36 -6.65
CA VAL A 42 -13.54 3.49 -5.78
C VAL A 42 -14.44 2.65 -4.88
N ARG A 43 -15.49 3.24 -4.29
CA ARG A 43 -16.49 2.51 -3.51
C ARG A 43 -17.22 1.46 -4.34
N LYS A 44 -17.60 1.78 -5.56
CA LYS A 44 -18.23 0.81 -6.45
C LYS A 44 -17.30 -0.35 -6.80
N LEU A 45 -16.01 -0.08 -7.01
CA LEU A 45 -15.00 -1.12 -7.24
C LEU A 45 -14.71 -1.96 -5.99
N LEU A 46 -14.78 -1.34 -4.80
CA LEU A 46 -14.73 -2.02 -3.51
C LEU A 46 -15.90 -3.01 -3.39
N ASP A 47 -17.14 -2.56 -3.59
CA ASP A 47 -18.35 -3.39 -3.49
C ASP A 47 -18.33 -4.58 -4.45
N LEU A 48 -17.67 -4.42 -5.61
CA LEU A 48 -17.52 -5.51 -6.59
C LEU A 48 -16.56 -6.61 -6.13
N GLY A 49 -15.66 -6.34 -5.19
CA GLY A 49 -14.79 -7.34 -4.57
C GLY A 49 -13.78 -8.00 -5.53
N ARG A 50 -13.20 -7.25 -6.48
CA ARG A 50 -12.29 -7.80 -7.51
C ARG A 50 -10.90 -7.19 -7.54
N ILE A 51 -10.72 -6.05 -6.89
CA ILE A 51 -9.44 -5.39 -6.81
C ILE A 51 -8.54 -6.20 -5.88
N LEU A 52 -7.36 -6.56 -6.36
CA LEU A 52 -6.32 -7.25 -5.61
C LEU A 52 -5.23 -6.27 -5.15
N HIS A 53 -5.02 -5.21 -5.93
CA HIS A 53 -3.97 -4.22 -5.70
C HIS A 53 -4.52 -2.81 -5.84
N LEU A 54 -4.24 -1.97 -4.84
CA LEU A 54 -4.63 -0.57 -4.82
C LEU A 54 -3.42 0.30 -4.50
N SER A 55 -3.26 1.38 -5.26
CA SER A 55 -2.23 2.38 -5.02
C SER A 55 -2.84 3.77 -5.05
N PHE A 56 -2.65 4.53 -3.99
CA PHE A 56 -3.00 5.95 -3.92
C PHE A 56 -1.75 6.80 -4.00
N SER A 57 -1.80 7.88 -4.77
CA SER A 57 -0.77 8.91 -4.73
C SER A 57 -0.81 9.69 -3.43
N PHE A 58 -1.98 9.85 -2.83
CA PHE A 58 -2.23 10.63 -1.63
C PHE A 58 -2.59 9.74 -0.44
N CYS A 59 -2.42 10.27 0.77
CA CYS A 59 -2.62 9.57 2.04
C CYS A 59 -3.50 10.42 2.96
N GLU A 60 -4.63 10.89 2.45
CA GLU A 60 -5.61 11.66 3.22
C GLU A 60 -6.66 10.74 3.85
N LYS A 61 -7.54 11.32 4.68
CA LYS A 61 -8.53 10.57 5.47
C LYS A 61 -9.43 9.68 4.60
N ALA A 62 -9.79 10.14 3.40
CA ALA A 62 -10.63 9.37 2.47
C ALA A 62 -9.90 8.12 1.95
N GLU A 63 -8.66 8.26 1.48
CA GLU A 63 -7.82 7.18 0.98
C GLU A 63 -7.44 6.20 2.08
N ILE A 64 -7.20 6.67 3.30
CA ILE A 64 -6.97 5.80 4.47
C ILE A 64 -8.21 4.96 4.75
N LYS A 65 -9.40 5.58 4.78
CA LYS A 65 -10.65 4.88 5.03
C LYS A 65 -10.91 3.83 3.95
N LEU A 66 -10.86 4.22 2.68
CA LEU A 66 -11.06 3.31 1.55
C LEU A 66 -10.01 2.19 1.53
N GLY A 67 -8.73 2.52 1.71
CA GLY A 67 -7.67 1.53 1.78
C GLY A 67 -7.85 0.52 2.91
N SER A 68 -8.31 0.97 4.08
CA SER A 68 -8.65 0.09 5.21
C SER A 68 -9.82 -0.84 4.86
N GLU A 69 -10.86 -0.32 4.21
CA GLU A 69 -12.00 -1.13 3.74
C GLU A 69 -11.55 -2.21 2.72
N PHE A 70 -10.63 -1.87 1.79
CA PHE A 70 -10.04 -2.84 0.87
C PHE A 70 -9.19 -3.90 1.57
N LEU A 71 -8.39 -3.52 2.56
CA LEU A 71 -7.56 -4.45 3.32
C LEU A 71 -8.38 -5.54 4.01
N LEU A 72 -9.63 -5.25 4.39
CA LEU A 72 -10.53 -6.22 5.02
C LEU A 72 -11.17 -7.21 4.03
N GLN A 73 -11.00 -7.03 2.72
CA GLN A 73 -11.56 -7.96 1.75
C GLN A 73 -10.65 -9.18 1.58
N ASP A 74 -11.23 -10.39 1.63
CA ASP A 74 -10.48 -11.66 1.58
C ASP A 74 -9.53 -11.74 0.38
N GLN A 75 -10.00 -11.35 -0.81
CA GLN A 75 -9.22 -11.43 -2.05
C GLN A 75 -8.12 -10.37 -2.16
N PHE A 76 -8.18 -9.30 -1.38
CA PHE A 76 -7.27 -8.17 -1.52
C PHE A 76 -5.86 -8.54 -1.06
N LEU A 77 -4.84 -8.11 -1.81
CA LEU A 77 -3.45 -8.52 -1.60
C LEU A 77 -2.52 -7.37 -1.23
N SER A 78 -2.66 -6.18 -1.83
CA SER A 78 -1.71 -5.11 -1.55
C SER A 78 -2.27 -3.71 -1.67
N LEU A 79 -1.94 -2.90 -0.67
CA LEU A 79 -2.20 -1.46 -0.61
C LEU A 79 -0.89 -0.69 -0.62
N ARG A 80 -0.84 0.41 -1.39
CA ARG A 80 0.32 1.30 -1.48
C ARG A 80 -0.10 2.76 -1.39
N TYR A 81 0.69 3.53 -0.66
CA TYR A 81 0.61 4.99 -0.63
C TYR A 81 1.93 5.60 -1.12
N ASP A 82 1.88 6.48 -2.12
CA ASP A 82 3.07 7.15 -2.67
C ASP A 82 3.46 8.43 -1.92
N THR A 83 2.63 8.89 -0.99
CA THR A 83 2.91 10.03 -0.10
C THR A 83 2.73 9.61 1.36
N PHE A 84 3.57 10.14 2.24
CA PHE A 84 3.50 9.89 3.67
C PHE A 84 2.73 11.02 4.39
N ASN A 85 1.80 10.61 5.25
CA ASN A 85 1.15 11.48 6.23
C ASN A 85 1.14 10.71 7.57
N GLN A 86 1.83 11.24 8.58
CA GLN A 86 2.01 10.55 9.87
C GLN A 86 0.69 10.30 10.59
N GLU A 87 -0.19 11.31 10.66
CA GLU A 87 -1.50 11.20 11.33
C GLU A 87 -2.35 10.09 10.67
N SER A 88 -2.32 10.03 9.35
CA SER A 88 -3.01 9.02 8.54
C SER A 88 -2.48 7.61 8.76
N VAL A 89 -1.15 7.42 8.88
CA VAL A 89 -0.52 6.11 9.16
C VAL A 89 -0.87 5.61 10.57
N GLU A 90 -0.85 6.51 11.56
CA GLU A 90 -1.24 6.19 12.94
C GLU A 90 -2.70 5.76 13.01
N GLN A 91 -3.58 6.47 12.29
CA GLN A 91 -4.99 6.11 12.16
C GLN A 91 -5.16 4.71 11.54
N MET A 92 -4.54 4.42 10.40
CA MET A 92 -4.63 3.09 9.76
C MET A 92 -4.14 1.96 10.67
N SER A 93 -3.06 2.21 11.41
CA SER A 93 -2.52 1.24 12.38
C SER A 93 -3.50 0.90 13.51
N SER A 94 -4.43 1.81 13.82
CA SER A 94 -5.47 1.58 14.83
C SER A 94 -6.68 0.80 14.31
N PHE A 95 -6.97 0.87 13.00
CA PHE A 95 -8.14 0.24 12.38
C PHE A 95 -7.96 -1.24 12.08
N THR A 96 -6.72 -1.72 12.00
CA THR A 96 -6.43 -3.04 11.41
C THR A 96 -5.67 -3.93 12.37
N LYS A 97 -6.23 -5.11 12.68
CA LYS A 97 -5.52 -6.11 13.47
C LYS A 97 -4.58 -6.90 12.57
N ALA A 98 -3.42 -7.28 13.11
CA ALA A 98 -2.41 -8.02 12.34
C ALA A 98 -2.98 -9.32 11.75
N GLU A 99 -3.84 -9.99 12.50
CA GLU A 99 -4.47 -11.25 12.12
C GLU A 99 -5.40 -11.09 10.90
N GLU A 100 -6.10 -9.96 10.78
CA GLU A 100 -7.00 -9.65 9.66
C GLU A 100 -6.22 -9.35 8.37
N LEU A 101 -4.94 -9.01 8.51
CA LEU A 101 -4.06 -8.66 7.40
C LEU A 101 -3.24 -9.82 6.85
N THR A 102 -3.35 -11.02 7.44
CA THR A 102 -2.58 -12.20 7.02
C THR A 102 -2.61 -12.41 5.50
N GLY A 103 -1.44 -12.51 4.88
CA GLY A 103 -1.27 -12.63 3.42
C GLY A 103 -1.30 -11.33 2.63
N LYS A 104 -1.48 -10.17 3.29
CA LYS A 104 -1.57 -8.85 2.65
C LYS A 104 -0.27 -8.06 2.81
N THR A 105 -0.04 -7.13 1.90
CA THR A 105 1.12 -6.23 1.92
C THR A 105 0.71 -4.77 1.94
N LEU A 106 1.20 -4.03 2.93
CA LEU A 106 1.03 -2.58 3.02
C LEU A 106 2.35 -1.88 2.68
N LYS A 107 2.32 -0.91 1.77
CA LYS A 107 3.52 -0.19 1.31
C LYS A 107 3.38 1.30 1.51
N TRP A 108 4.44 1.92 2.03
CA TRP A 108 4.51 3.35 2.25
C TRP A 108 5.75 3.91 1.58
N LYS A 109 5.58 4.87 0.68
CA LYS A 109 6.68 5.67 0.16
C LYS A 109 6.93 6.87 1.08
N GLY A 110 8.19 7.16 1.35
CA GLY A 110 8.60 8.29 2.20
C GLY A 110 8.40 8.09 3.70
N TYR A 111 8.00 6.89 4.12
CA TYR A 111 7.90 6.52 5.54
C TYR A 111 8.85 5.37 5.84
N VAL A 112 9.58 5.50 6.95
CA VAL A 112 10.44 4.46 7.49
C VAL A 112 9.93 4.10 8.87
N ARG A 113 9.18 3.00 8.96
CA ARG A 113 8.85 2.42 10.27
C ARG A 113 9.96 1.47 10.67
N LEU A 114 10.79 1.87 11.62
CA LEU A 114 11.82 0.98 12.15
C LEU A 114 11.16 -0.25 12.80
N HIS A 115 11.70 -1.42 12.49
CA HIS A 115 11.42 -2.66 13.19
C HIS A 115 11.98 -2.55 14.61
N ASN A 116 11.46 -3.36 15.52
CA ASN A 116 11.95 -3.46 16.88
C ASN A 116 12.76 -4.75 17.07
N ASP A 117 13.25 -4.96 18.28
CA ASP A 117 14.08 -6.12 18.66
C ASP A 117 13.38 -7.49 18.51
N THR A 118 12.08 -7.52 18.16
CA THR A 118 11.36 -8.76 17.87
C THR A 118 11.56 -9.27 16.44
N PHE A 119 12.23 -8.49 15.60
CA PHE A 119 12.58 -8.86 14.24
C PHE A 119 14.03 -9.32 14.14
N GLU A 120 14.25 -10.38 13.40
CA GLU A 120 15.57 -10.87 13.04
C GLU A 120 15.90 -10.45 11.61
N LYS A 121 17.14 -10.02 11.39
CA LYS A 121 17.61 -9.67 10.04
C LYS A 121 17.68 -10.93 9.19
N VAL A 122 17.08 -10.89 8.00
CA VAL A 122 17.20 -11.95 7.00
C VAL A 122 18.46 -11.71 6.18
N ASP A 123 19.15 -12.79 5.82
CA ASP A 123 20.34 -12.72 4.98
C ASP A 123 20.09 -11.90 3.72
N GLN A 124 21.05 -11.03 3.42
CA GLN A 124 20.91 -10.03 2.39
C GLN A 124 21.05 -10.66 0.99
N THR A 125 19.94 -10.77 0.26
CA THR A 125 19.92 -11.30 -1.11
C THR A 125 19.98 -10.21 -2.18
N ASP A 126 19.68 -8.96 -1.81
CA ASP A 126 19.60 -7.81 -2.71
C ASP A 126 20.29 -6.59 -2.10
N GLN A 127 20.94 -5.80 -2.94
CA GLN A 127 21.70 -4.63 -2.50
C GLN A 127 20.80 -3.45 -2.13
N TRP A 128 19.62 -3.35 -2.74
CA TRP A 128 18.66 -2.27 -2.56
C TRP A 128 17.61 -2.54 -1.49
N THR A 129 17.60 -3.75 -0.94
CA THR A 129 16.59 -4.18 0.04
C THR A 129 17.26 -4.63 1.32
N ARG A 130 16.69 -4.25 2.47
CA ARG A 130 16.94 -4.91 3.75
C ARG A 130 15.65 -5.52 4.24
N ARG A 131 15.71 -6.79 4.63
CA ARG A 131 14.55 -7.57 5.07
C ARG A 131 14.75 -8.02 6.50
N TYR A 132 13.69 -7.86 7.29
CA TYR A 132 13.64 -8.27 8.67
C TYR A 132 12.36 -9.06 8.90
N GLU A 133 12.44 -10.15 9.66
CA GLU A 133 11.34 -11.09 9.83
C GLU A 133 11.05 -11.36 11.30
N SER A 134 9.77 -11.46 11.62
CA SER A 134 9.24 -11.86 12.93
C SER A 134 8.19 -12.95 12.72
N LYS A 135 7.67 -13.54 13.80
CA LYS A 135 6.67 -14.63 13.72
C LYS A 135 5.40 -14.30 12.93
N LYS A 136 5.03 -13.03 12.81
CA LYS A 136 3.75 -12.59 12.22
C LYS A 136 3.91 -11.58 11.09
N ARG A 137 5.13 -11.09 10.85
CA ARG A 137 5.38 -9.97 9.94
C ARG A 137 6.78 -10.05 9.34
N VAL A 138 6.86 -9.62 8.10
CA VAL A 138 8.10 -9.27 7.41
C VAL A 138 8.08 -7.78 7.11
N VAL A 139 9.19 -7.10 7.36
CA VAL A 139 9.39 -5.71 6.96
C VAL A 139 10.55 -5.64 5.97
N GLU A 140 10.28 -4.98 4.84
CA GLU A 140 11.28 -4.71 3.82
C GLU A 140 11.48 -3.19 3.68
N TYR A 141 12.74 -2.78 3.69
CA TYR A 141 13.16 -1.40 3.45
C TYR A 141 13.88 -1.30 2.13
N PHE A 142 13.49 -0.32 1.32
CA PHE A 142 14.06 -0.12 0.00
C PHE A 142 14.81 1.20 -0.08
N ASN A 143 16.09 1.11 -0.44
CA ASN A 143 16.99 2.24 -0.67
C ASN A 143 17.62 2.08 -2.07
N GLN A 144 17.32 3.02 -2.97
CA GLN A 144 17.80 3.00 -4.36
C GLN A 144 19.30 3.22 -4.50
N THR A 145 19.93 3.85 -3.52
CA THR A 145 21.39 4.07 -3.48
C THR A 145 22.11 2.99 -2.69
N GLY A 146 21.37 2.03 -2.13
CA GLY A 146 21.87 0.93 -1.31
C GLY A 146 22.91 0.07 -2.02
N ASN A 147 23.90 -0.40 -1.27
CA ASN A 147 24.84 -1.42 -1.72
C ASN A 147 25.13 -2.47 -0.62
N LEU A 148 25.88 -3.52 -0.98
CA LEU A 148 26.20 -4.64 -0.07
C LEU A 148 27.22 -4.27 1.03
N GLN A 149 27.97 -3.19 0.87
CA GLN A 149 29.02 -2.75 1.81
C GLN A 149 28.51 -1.72 2.82
N MET A 150 27.38 -1.06 2.52
CA MET A 150 26.74 -0.12 3.45
C MET A 150 26.33 -0.83 4.74
N SER A 151 26.66 -0.19 5.86
CA SER A 151 26.08 -0.54 7.15
C SER A 151 24.56 -0.36 7.11
N ASP A 152 23.85 -1.03 8.02
CA ASP A 152 22.39 -0.86 8.11
C ASP A 152 22.04 0.59 8.48
N GLU A 153 22.80 1.24 9.34
CA GLU A 153 22.58 2.65 9.70
C GLU A 153 22.70 3.60 8.50
N GLU A 154 23.69 3.40 7.64
CA GLU A 154 23.84 4.17 6.41
C GLU A 154 22.72 3.86 5.42
N PHE A 155 22.38 2.58 5.26
CA PHE A 155 21.32 2.14 4.38
C PHE A 155 19.97 2.77 4.77
N MET A 156 19.65 2.77 6.07
CA MET A 156 18.36 3.23 6.59
C MET A 156 18.13 4.74 6.43
N LYS A 157 19.20 5.55 6.26
CA LYS A 157 19.10 7.01 6.05
C LYS A 157 18.46 7.38 4.70
N GLU A 158 18.65 6.55 3.69
CA GLU A 158 18.20 6.81 2.31
C GLU A 158 17.05 5.88 1.90
N VAL A 159 16.36 5.27 2.88
CA VAL A 159 15.18 4.44 2.60
C VAL A 159 14.06 5.32 2.06
N THR A 160 13.50 4.89 0.94
CA THR A 160 12.44 5.60 0.23
C THR A 160 11.10 4.88 0.31
N LEU A 161 11.09 3.59 0.65
CA LEU A 161 9.89 2.79 0.77
C LEU A 161 10.02 1.74 1.86
N THR A 162 8.96 1.57 2.64
CA THR A 162 8.78 0.47 3.58
C THR A 162 7.62 -0.40 3.10
N ALA A 163 7.80 -1.72 3.11
CA ALA A 163 6.74 -2.69 2.89
C ALA A 163 6.58 -3.57 4.13
N GLU A 164 5.36 -3.67 4.65
CA GLU A 164 4.98 -4.62 5.70
C GLU A 164 4.16 -5.75 5.06
N LEU A 165 4.65 -6.97 5.14
CA LEU A 165 3.94 -8.19 4.77
C LEU A 165 3.50 -8.90 6.04
N PHE A 166 2.23 -9.26 6.11
CA PHE A 166 1.64 -9.93 7.26
C PHE A 166 1.57 -11.44 6.96
N THR A 167 2.07 -12.27 7.87
CA THR A 167 2.28 -13.72 7.69
C THR A 167 1.50 -14.56 8.67
#